data_AF-A0A349EA21-F1
#
_entry.id   AF-A0A349EA21-F1
#
_cell.length_a   1.000
_cell.length_b   1.000
_cell.length_c   1.000
_cell.angle_alpha   90.00
_cell.angle_beta   90.00
_cell.angle_gamma   90.00
#
_symmetry.space_group_name_H-M   'P 1'
#
loop_
_entity.id
_entity.type
_entity.pdbx_description
1 polymer ?
#
loop_
_entity_poly.entity_id
_entity_poly.type
_entity_poly.pdbx_seq_one_letter_code
_entity_poly.pdbx_strand_id
1 'polypeptide(L)' 'MKEVSHTMKLSAATMLAMLLGSYLYSSSVDAAELRDISKVNGGIRVSAEEQVGDISSINGGIDLGSGASADLLG' A
#
# COMPACT_ATOMS: atom_id res chain seq x y z
N MET A 1 22.80 35.51 18.67
CA MET A 1 21.64 34.63 18.92
C MET A 1 21.36 33.82 17.64
N LYS A 2 21.99 32.65 17.48
CA LYS A 2 21.84 31.77 16.30
C LYS A 2 21.78 30.32 16.79
N GLU A 3 20.68 29.94 17.43
CA GLU A 3 20.46 28.58 17.98
C GLU A 3 19.03 28.09 17.71
N VAL A 4 18.28 28.75 16.81
CA VAL A 4 16.87 28.42 16.56
C VAL A 4 16.67 27.64 15.24
N SER A 5 17.72 27.53 14.41
CA SER A 5 17.60 26.91 13.07
C SER A 5 17.65 25.37 13.09
N HIS A 6 18.37 24.76 14.04
CA HIS A 6 18.51 23.29 14.08
C HIS A 6 17.35 22.61 14.83
N THR A 7 16.84 23.21 15.89
CA THR A 7 15.72 22.69 16.69
C THR A 7 14.38 22.75 15.94
N MET A 8 14.14 23.81 15.15
CA MET A 8 12.95 23.90 14.29
C MET A 8 12.95 22.87 13.16
N LYS A 9 14.11 22.64 12.51
CA LYS A 9 14.24 21.63 11.46
C LYS A 9 14.06 20.22 12.00
N LEU A 10 14.60 19.94 13.20
CA LEU A 10 14.44 18.64 13.85
C LEU A 10 12.98 18.38 14.25
N SER A 11 12.30 19.39 14.80
CA SER A 11 10.86 19.30 15.11
C SER A 11 9.99 19.06 13.87
N ALA A 12 10.26 19.80 12.78
CA ALA A 12 9.56 19.62 11.52
C ALA A 12 9.82 18.23 10.89
N ALA A 13 11.04 17.73 10.96
CA ALA A 13 11.40 16.39 10.47
C ALA A 13 10.70 15.29 11.27
N THR A 14 10.62 15.41 12.60
CA THR A 14 9.89 14.46 13.45
C THR A 14 8.39 14.48 13.17
N MET A 15 7.79 15.66 13.01
CA MET A 15 6.37 15.77 12.62
C MET A 15 6.12 15.14 11.25
N LEU A 16 6.99 15.40 10.26
CA LEU A 16 6.88 14.80 8.94
C LEU A 16 7.04 13.28 9.00
N ALA A 17 8.00 12.77 9.78
CA ALA A 17 8.20 11.33 9.94
C ALA A 17 7.01 10.64 10.61
N MET A 18 6.35 11.29 11.59
CA MET A 18 5.12 10.79 12.19
C MET A 18 3.95 10.78 11.19
N LEU A 19 3.80 11.85 10.40
CA LEU A 19 2.76 11.96 9.37
C LEU A 19 2.95 10.95 8.23
N LEU A 20 4.19 10.70 7.81
CA LEU A 20 4.48 9.69 6.78
C LEU A 20 4.42 8.27 7.36
N GLY A 21 4.88 8.08 8.60
CA GLY A 21 4.85 6.80 9.29
C GLY A 21 3.44 6.28 9.52
N SER A 22 2.46 7.16 9.76
CA SER A 22 1.05 6.76 9.85
C SER A 22 0.48 6.25 8.53
N TYR A 23 1.01 6.71 7.39
CA TYR A 23 0.61 6.23 6.07
C TYR A 23 1.12 4.82 5.74
N LEU A 24 2.10 4.31 6.51
CA LEU A 24 2.63 2.95 6.38
C LEU A 24 1.86 1.93 7.24
N TYR A 25 0.85 2.36 7.99
CA TYR A 25 0.02 1.46 8.80
C TYR A 25 -0.92 0.64 7.92
N SER A 26 -0.38 -0.40 7.29
CA SER A 26 -1.17 -1.42 6.61
C SER A 26 -1.77 -2.35 7.67
N SER A 27 -2.99 -2.09 8.11
CA SER A 27 -3.75 -3.03 8.92
C SER A 27 -4.12 -4.25 8.07
N SER A 28 -3.34 -5.32 8.13
CA SER A 28 -3.77 -6.63 7.62
C SER A 28 -4.68 -7.26 8.67
N VAL A 29 -5.98 -7.04 8.57
CA VAL A 29 -6.96 -7.88 9.25
C VAL A 29 -7.07 -9.14 8.41
N ASP A 30 -6.61 -10.27 8.96
CA ASP A 30 -6.73 -11.60 8.37
C ASP A 30 -8.18 -12.07 8.53
N ALA A 31 -9.08 -11.45 7.79
CA ALA A 31 -10.36 -12.04 7.45
C ALA A 31 -10.18 -12.64 6.06
N ALA A 32 -10.62 -13.88 5.86
CA ALA A 32 -10.68 -14.55 4.57
C ALA A 32 -11.75 -13.91 3.66
N GLU A 33 -11.75 -12.58 3.58
CA GLU A 33 -12.51 -11.78 2.65
C GLU A 33 -11.60 -11.60 1.43
N LEU A 34 -12.13 -11.95 0.26
CA LEU A 34 -11.43 -11.78 -1.00
C LEU A 34 -10.98 -10.32 -1.11
N ARG A 35 -9.67 -10.12 -1.20
CA ARG A 35 -9.06 -8.79 -1.12
C ARG A 35 -9.19 -8.08 -2.46
N ASP A 36 -9.86 -6.93 -2.47
CA ASP A 36 -9.82 -6.01 -3.60
C ASP A 36 -8.49 -5.24 -3.60
N ILE A 37 -7.84 -5.14 -4.76
CA ILE A 37 -6.51 -4.55 -4.92
C ILE A 37 -6.53 -3.50 -6.03
N SER A 38 -6.34 -2.23 -5.64
CA SER A 38 -6.17 -1.13 -6.59
C SER A 38 -4.81 -0.44 -6.43
N LYS A 39 -4.12 -0.16 -7.54
CA LYS A 39 -2.85 0.55 -7.58
C LYS A 39 -2.80 1.59 -8.71
N VAL A 40 -2.05 2.67 -8.50
CA VAL A 40 -1.75 3.68 -9.52
C VAL A 40 -0.24 3.80 -9.63
N ASN A 41 0.32 3.67 -10.84
CA ASN A 41 1.77 3.62 -11.10
C ASN A 41 2.50 2.54 -10.24
N GLY A 42 1.87 1.38 -10.03
CA GLY A 42 2.41 0.29 -9.24
C GLY A 42 2.00 -1.09 -9.79
N GLY A 43 2.87 -2.08 -9.63
CA GLY A 43 2.61 -3.45 -10.05
C GLY A 43 1.81 -4.23 -9.00
N ILE A 44 0.89 -5.08 -9.45
CA ILE A 44 0.18 -6.05 -8.62
C ILE A 44 0.70 -7.44 -8.97
N ARG A 45 1.02 -8.25 -7.97
CA ARG A 45 1.41 -9.66 -8.13
C ARG A 45 0.51 -10.52 -7.24
N VAL A 46 -0.15 -11.47 -7.84
CA VAL A 46 -0.98 -12.49 -7.16
C VAL A 46 -0.25 -13.82 -7.24
N SER A 47 -0.17 -14.53 -6.12
CA SER A 47 0.57 -15.80 -6.04
C SER A 47 -0.18 -16.91 -6.79
N ALA A 48 0.51 -18.00 -7.12
CA ALA A 48 -0.15 -19.18 -7.69
C ALA A 48 -1.24 -19.71 -6.75
N GLU A 49 -2.35 -20.18 -7.31
CA GLU A 49 -3.51 -20.72 -6.60
C GLU A 49 -4.21 -19.75 -5.61
N GLU A 50 -3.84 -18.47 -5.61
CA GLU A 50 -4.45 -17.44 -4.78
C GLU A 50 -5.75 -16.94 -5.43
N GLN A 51 -6.81 -16.81 -4.63
CA GLN A 51 -8.06 -16.17 -5.01
C GLN A 51 -8.12 -14.77 -4.41
N VAL A 52 -8.37 -13.78 -5.25
CA VAL A 52 -8.52 -12.38 -4.86
C VAL A 52 -9.81 -11.80 -5.44
N GLY A 53 -10.24 -10.66 -4.91
CA GLY A 53 -11.42 -9.95 -5.40
C GLY A 53 -11.10 -9.15 -6.67
N ASP A 54 -11.66 -7.95 -6.77
CA ASP A 54 -11.42 -7.05 -7.89
C ASP A 54 -9.95 -6.56 -7.91
N ILE A 55 -9.35 -6.52 -9.10
CA ILE A 55 -7.96 -6.09 -9.29
C ILE A 55 -7.88 -5.04 -10.37
N SER A 56 -7.31 -3.87 -10.04
CA SER A 56 -7.12 -2.78 -10.99
C SER A 56 -5.76 -2.10 -10.85
N SER A 57 -5.12 -1.77 -11.97
CA SER A 57 -3.92 -0.94 -12.00
C SER A 57 -3.95 0.09 -13.13
N ILE A 58 -3.62 1.34 -12.81
CA ILE A 58 -3.45 2.42 -13.80
C ILE A 58 -1.96 2.61 -14.07
N ASN A 59 -1.57 2.52 -15.35
CA ASN A 59 -0.17 2.64 -15.79
C ASN A 59 0.80 1.73 -15.01
N GLY A 60 0.33 0.56 -14.57
CA GLY A 60 1.11 -0.49 -13.91
C GLY A 60 0.81 -1.87 -14.50
N GLY A 61 1.57 -2.88 -14.10
CA GLY A 61 1.39 -4.27 -14.54
C GLY A 61 0.62 -5.11 -13.52
N ILE A 62 -0.04 -6.16 -13.99
CA ILE A 62 -0.68 -7.19 -13.15
C ILE A 62 -0.11 -8.55 -13.56
N ASP A 63 0.55 -9.23 -12.61
CA ASP A 63 1.09 -10.58 -12.77
C ASP A 63 0.25 -11.57 -11.95
N LEU A 64 -0.37 -12.56 -12.61
CA LEU A 64 -1.10 -13.64 -11.96
C LEU A 64 -0.29 -14.95 -12.02
N GLY A 65 -0.11 -15.60 -10.86
CA GLY A 65 0.47 -16.93 -10.80
C GLY A 65 -0.44 -18.00 -11.42
N SER A 66 0.14 -19.15 -11.76
CA SER A 66 -0.61 -20.30 -12.29
C SER A 66 -1.74 -20.70 -11.34
N GLY A 67 -2.96 -20.85 -11.85
CA GLY A 67 -4.12 -21.23 -11.06
C GLY A 67 -4.70 -20.12 -10.16
N ALA A 68 -4.17 -18.89 -10.23
CA ALA A 68 -4.79 -17.76 -9.55
C ALA A 68 -6.14 -17.38 -10.19
N SER A 69 -7.08 -16.89 -9.38
CA SER A 69 -8.37 -16.36 -9.85
C SER A 69 -8.66 -14.99 -9.26
N ALA A 70 -9.34 -14.16 -10.04
CA ALA A 70 -9.77 -12.82 -9.69
C ALA A 70 -11.25 -12.70 -10.05
N ASP A 71 -12.10 -12.48 -9.04
CA ASP A 71 -13.54 -12.45 -9.22
C ASP A 71 -14.13 -11.13 -8.75
N LEU A 72 -15.05 -10.57 -9.56
CA LEU A 72 -15.75 -9.35 -9.21
C LEU A 72 -16.81 -9.67 -8.15
N LEU A 73 -16.57 -9.22 -6.92
CA LEU A 73 -17.55 -9.29 -5.85
C LEU A 73 -18.66 -8.27 -6.14
N GLY A 74 -19.83 -8.77 -6.54
CA GLY A 74 -21.02 -7.97 -6.83
C GLY A 74 -21.85 -7.62 -5.60
#